data_AF-A0A1H9RWZ5-F1
#
_entry.id   AF-A0A1H9RWZ5-F1
#
_cell.length_a   1.000
_cell.length_b   1.000
_cell.length_c   1.000
_cell.angle_alpha   90.00
_cell.angle_beta   90.00
_cell.angle_gamma   90.00
#
_symmetry.space_group_name_H-M   'P 1'
#
loop_
_entity.id
_entity.type
_entity.pdbx_description
1 polymer ?
#
loop_
_entity_poly.entity_id
_entity_poly.type
_entity_poly.pdbx_seq_one_letter_code
_entity_poly.pdbx_strand_id
1 'polypeptide(L)'
;MTVPQADLVKLKLDLHDIYNRGDEIERALRAIIDEAVAKKAPLVEIIPGKGSGQLKKRVLRFLDRKDIKALYHRVEKDSDNFGRIFVHFRWK
;
A
#
# COMPACT_ATOMS: atom_id res chain seq x y z
N MET A 1 -7.23 -29.91 2.81
CA MET A 1 -6.22 -29.48 3.81
C MET A 1 -5.91 -28.02 3.52
N THR A 2 -6.70 -27.13 4.09
CA THR A 2 -6.46 -25.68 4.01
C THR A 2 -5.25 -25.41 4.87
N VAL A 3 -4.14 -24.98 4.26
CA VAL A 3 -3.01 -24.46 5.01
C VAL A 3 -3.53 -23.38 5.96
N PRO A 4 -3.22 -23.41 7.27
CA PRO A 4 -3.55 -22.30 8.14
C PRO A 4 -2.84 -21.09 7.55
N GLN A 5 -3.63 -20.07 7.17
CA GLN A 5 -3.11 -18.78 6.77
C GLN A 5 -2.45 -18.22 8.02
N ALA A 6 -1.16 -18.53 8.21
CA ALA A 6 -0.34 -17.88 9.22
C ALA A 6 -0.63 -16.39 9.08
N ASP A 7 -1.03 -15.76 10.19
CA ASP A 7 -1.33 -14.33 10.31
C ASP A 7 -0.05 -13.54 10.02
N LEU A 8 0.38 -13.57 8.76
CA LEU A 8 1.34 -12.65 8.19
C LEU A 8 0.77 -11.29 8.50
N VAL A 9 1.49 -10.49 9.27
CA VAL A 9 1.10 -9.14 9.66
C VAL A 9 0.85 -8.34 8.38
N LYS A 10 -0.41 -8.26 7.97
CA LYS A 10 -0.87 -7.52 6.80
C LYS A 10 -1.32 -6.17 7.29
N LEU A 11 -0.67 -5.13 6.80
CA LEU A 11 -1.08 -3.76 7.07
C LEU A 11 -2.04 -3.30 5.98
N LYS A 12 -3.05 -2.54 6.37
CA LYS A 12 -4.07 -2.04 5.47
C LYS A 12 -4.21 -0.53 5.63
N LEU A 13 -4.19 0.19 4.52
CA LEU A 13 -4.45 1.63 4.46
C LEU A 13 -5.66 1.90 3.58
N ASP A 14 -6.71 2.45 4.17
CA ASP A 14 -7.87 2.95 3.44
C ASP A 14 -7.73 4.46 3.23
N LEU A 15 -7.68 4.89 1.97
CA LEU A 15 -7.54 6.30 1.61
C LEU A 15 -8.89 6.93 1.23
N HIS A 16 -9.99 6.16 1.26
CA HIS A 16 -11.30 6.65 0.84
C HIS A 16 -11.75 7.86 1.63
N ASP A 17 -11.44 7.94 2.93
CA ASP A 17 -11.92 9.02 3.79
C ASP A 17 -11.07 10.29 3.71
N ILE A 18 -9.81 10.19 3.29
CA ILE A 18 -8.87 11.33 3.19
C ILE A 18 -8.59 11.76 1.74
N TYR A 19 -9.43 11.30 0.80
CA TYR A 19 -9.23 11.49 -0.65
C TYR A 19 -9.08 12.95 -1.10
N ASN A 20 -9.67 13.90 -0.37
CA ASN A 20 -9.67 15.33 -0.68
C ASN A 20 -8.54 16.11 0.02
N ARG A 21 -7.71 15.45 0.83
CA ARG A 21 -6.61 16.08 1.58
C ARG A 21 -5.26 15.58 1.10
N GLY A 22 -4.68 16.30 0.14
CA GLY A 22 -3.49 15.84 -0.58
C GLY A 22 -2.27 15.55 0.31
N ASP A 23 -2.00 16.42 1.27
CA ASP A 23 -0.86 16.27 2.18
C ASP A 23 -1.06 15.10 3.16
N GLU A 24 -2.31 14.85 3.57
CA GLU A 24 -2.64 13.73 4.45
C GLU A 24 -2.45 12.38 3.75
N ILE A 25 -2.74 12.30 2.44
CA ILE A 25 -2.51 11.09 1.64
C ILE A 25 -1.02 10.72 1.65
N GLU A 26 -0.12 11.66 1.35
CA GLU A 26 1.32 11.36 1.31
C GLU A 26 1.86 11.01 2.69
N ARG A 27 1.38 11.68 3.75
CA ARG A 27 1.74 11.35 5.14
C ARG A 27 1.28 9.94 5.53
N ALA A 28 0.05 9.57 5.22
CA ALA A 28 -0.50 8.25 5.53
C ALA A 28 0.22 7.14 4.74
N LEU A 29 0.52 7.38 3.46
CA LEU A 29 1.32 6.48 2.63
C LEU A 29 2.72 6.28 3.19
N ARG A 30 3.37 7.36 3.64
CA ARG A 30 4.69 7.26 4.28
C ARG A 30 4.61 6.47 5.59
N ALA A 31 3.65 6.79 6.45
CA ALA A 31 3.47 6.15 7.74
C ALA A 31 3.26 4.63 7.61
N ILE A 32 2.40 4.17 6.69
CA ILE A 32 2.14 2.73 6.54
C ILE A 32 3.35 1.97 6.00
N ILE A 33 4.17 2.60 5.14
CA ILE A 33 5.40 1.98 4.62
C ILE A 33 6.45 1.90 5.72
N ASP A 34 6.66 2.97 6.48
CA ASP A 34 7.60 2.99 7.60
C ASP A 34 7.17 1.96 8.68
N GLU A 35 5.87 1.85 8.96
CA GLU A 35 5.32 0.83 9.86
C GLU A 35 5.57 -0.59 9.33
N ALA A 36 5.38 -0.82 8.02
CA ALA A 36 5.66 -2.10 7.39
C ALA A 36 7.13 -2.50 7.55
N VAL A 37 8.05 -1.54 7.38
CA VAL A 37 9.49 -1.76 7.59
C VAL A 37 9.79 -2.06 9.05
N ALA A 38 9.25 -1.26 9.98
CA ALA A 38 9.47 -1.43 11.41
C ALA A 38 8.96 -2.78 11.93
N LYS A 39 7.79 -3.21 11.46
CA LYS A 39 7.16 -4.48 11.86
C LYS A 39 7.59 -5.68 11.02
N LYS A 40 8.43 -5.46 10.00
CA LYS A 40 8.75 -6.45 8.96
C LYS A 40 7.48 -7.10 8.39
N ALA A 41 6.47 -6.29 8.11
CA ALA A 41 5.23 -6.73 7.49
C ALA A 41 5.52 -7.18 6.05
N PRO A 42 5.15 -8.41 5.64
CA PRO A 42 5.41 -8.90 4.29
C PRO A 42 4.54 -8.23 3.21
N LEU A 43 3.42 -7.63 3.60
CA LEU A 43 2.42 -7.10 2.69
C LEU A 43 1.72 -5.86 3.27
N VAL A 44 1.59 -4.82 2.43
CA VAL A 44 0.71 -3.68 2.66
C VAL A 44 -0.35 -3.65 1.58
N GLU A 45 -1.62 -3.57 2.00
CA GLU A 45 -2.77 -3.35 1.12
C GLU A 45 -3.20 -1.88 1.18
N ILE A 46 -3.21 -1.20 0.04
CA ILE A 46 -3.66 0.19 -0.09
C ILE A 46 -4.96 0.21 -0.89
N ILE A 47 -6.00 0.80 -0.31
CA ILE A 47 -7.32 0.96 -0.92
C ILE A 47 -7.54 2.43 -1.28
N PRO A 48 -7.32 2.84 -2.56
CA PRO A 48 -7.58 4.20 -3.01
C PRO A 48 -9.06 4.49 -3.33
N GLY A 49 -9.92 3.48 -3.47
CA GLY A 49 -11.36 3.63 -3.77
C GLY A 49 -11.72 3.73 -5.26
N LYS A 50 -13.03 3.69 -5.60
CA LYS A 50 -13.59 3.63 -6.97
C LYS A 50 -13.66 4.97 -7.73
N GLY A 51 -12.93 5.99 -7.28
CA GLY A 51 -13.00 7.31 -7.89
C GLY A 51 -12.48 7.36 -9.33
N SER A 52 -12.23 8.57 -9.84
CA SER A 52 -11.72 8.86 -11.19
C SER A 52 -10.30 8.32 -11.51
N GLY A 53 -9.73 7.47 -10.65
CA GLY A 53 -8.38 6.91 -10.78
C GLY A 53 -7.26 7.90 -10.43
N GLN A 54 -7.56 9.16 -10.13
CA GLN A 54 -6.57 10.17 -9.74
C GLN A 54 -5.83 9.77 -8.45
N LEU A 55 -6.56 9.26 -7.45
CA LEU A 55 -5.95 8.79 -6.21
C LEU A 55 -5.04 7.58 -6.44
N LYS A 56 -5.47 6.61 -7.26
CA LYS A 56 -4.64 5.48 -7.70
C LYS A 56 -3.34 5.96 -8.37
N LYS A 57 -3.42 6.93 -9.28
CA LYS A 57 -2.24 7.52 -9.94
C LYS A 57 -1.31 8.20 -8.92
N ARG A 58 -1.84 8.94 -7.96
CA ARG A 58 -1.06 9.59 -6.89
C ARG A 58 -0.33 8.56 -6.03
N VAL A 59 -1.01 7.49 -5.60
CA VAL A 59 -0.38 6.39 -4.83
C VAL A 59 0.77 5.76 -5.62
N LEU A 60 0.54 5.43 -6.90
CA LEU A 60 1.58 4.83 -7.73
C LEU A 60 2.79 5.76 -7.93
N ARG A 61 2.55 7.07 -8.08
CA ARG A 61 3.62 8.07 -8.18
C ARG A 61 4.42 8.18 -6.88
N PHE A 62 3.76 8.09 -5.73
CA PHE A 62 4.43 8.06 -4.43
C PHE A 62 5.33 6.82 -4.30
N LEU A 63 4.80 5.64 -4.64
CA LEU A 63 5.55 4.38 -4.55
C LEU A 63 6.76 4.35 -5.49
N ASP A 64 6.68 4.98 -6.67
CA ASP A 64 7.80 5.00 -7.62
C ASP A 64 8.95 5.95 -7.23
N ARG A 65 8.79 6.77 -6.17
CA ARG A 65 9.89 7.59 -5.66
C ARG A 65 11.06 6.72 -5.22
N LYS A 66 12.29 7.11 -5.57
CA LYS A 66 13.50 6.31 -5.33
C LYS A 66 13.70 5.93 -3.85
N ASP A 67 13.40 6.85 -2.94
CA ASP A 67 13.50 6.64 -1.49
C ASP A 67 12.49 5.60 -0.97
N ILE A 68 11.29 5.54 -1.56
CA ILE A 68 10.24 4.60 -1.16
C ILE A 68 10.41 3.25 -1.85
N LYS A 69 10.75 3.25 -3.14
CA LYS A 69 10.94 2.04 -3.96
C LYS A 69 12.07 1.14 -3.44
N ALA A 70 13.05 1.72 -2.77
CA ALA A 70 14.14 0.98 -2.13
C ALA A 70 13.68 0.16 -0.91
N LEU A 71 12.51 0.46 -0.33
CA LEU A 71 12.02 -0.16 0.91
C LEU A 71 11.22 -1.45 0.68
N TYR A 72 10.75 -1.69 -0.54
CA TYR A 72 9.90 -2.83 -0.86
C TYR A 72 10.42 -3.60 -2.09
N HIS A 73 9.85 -4.78 -2.35
CA HIS A 73 10.28 -5.64 -3.45
C HIS A 73 9.48 -5.43 -4.74
N ARG A 74 8.15 -5.46 -4.67
CA ARG A 74 7.28 -5.29 -5.85
C ARG A 74 5.92 -4.70 -5.48
N VAL A 75 5.26 -4.12 -6.48
CA VAL A 75 3.89 -3.62 -6.40
C VAL A 75 3.00 -4.42 -7.35
N GLU A 76 1.88 -4.92 -6.83
CA GLU A 76 0.83 -5.57 -7.61
C GLU A 76 -0.41 -4.67 -7.64
N LYS A 77 -1.09 -4.62 -8.78
CA LYS A 77 -2.27 -3.79 -8.99
C LYS A 77 -3.43 -4.71 -9.32
N ASP A 78 -4.42 -4.74 -8.44
CA ASP A 78 -5.67 -5.44 -8.71
C ASP A 78 -6.60 -4.49 -9.45
N SER A 79 -7.08 -4.94 -10.61
CA SER A 79 -7.96 -4.15 -11.48
C SER A 79 -9.44 -4.51 -11.30
N ASP A 80 -9.72 -5.65 -10.65
CA ASP A 80 -11.07 -6.19 -10.48
C ASP A 80 -11.74 -5.63 -9.21
N ASN A 81 -10.95 -5.34 -8.18
CA ASN A 81 -11.45 -4.96 -6.86
C ASN A 81 -11.05 -3.53 -6.49
N PHE A 82 -11.82 -2.54 -6.99
CA PHE A 82 -11.74 -1.13 -6.60
C PHE A 82 -10.37 -0.46 -6.86
N GLY A 83 -9.46 -1.13 -7.61
CA GLY A 83 -8.13 -0.61 -7.89
C GLY A 83 -7.14 -0.75 -6.73
N ARG A 84 -7.27 -1.78 -5.88
CA ARG A 84 -6.33 -2.07 -4.78
C ARG A 84 -4.89 -2.13 -5.28
N ILE A 85 -3.98 -1.69 -4.42
CA ILE A 85 -2.55 -1.74 -4.65
C ILE A 85 -1.92 -2.54 -3.52
N PHE A 86 -1.18 -3.58 -3.88
CA PHE A 86 -0.48 -4.44 -2.94
C PHE A 86 1.01 -4.16 -3.03
N VAL A 87 1.64 -3.84 -1.90
CA VAL A 87 3.08 -3.62 -1.80
C VAL A 87 3.69 -4.78 -1.06
N HIS A 88 4.52 -5.56 -1.76
CA HIS A 88 5.17 -6.74 -1.21
C HIS A 88 6.57 -6.38 -0.73
N PHE A 89 6.87 -6.80 0.49
CA PHE A 89 8.19 -6.66 1.10
C PHE A 89 8.89 -8.00 1.12
N ARG A 90 10.21 -7.97 1.04
CA ARG A 90 11.05 -9.17 1.16
C ARG A 90 12.04 -8.95 2.29
N TRP A 91 11.82 -9.65 3.39
CA TRP A 91 12.74 -9.70 4.52
C TRP A 91 13.70 -10.87 4.32
N LYS A 92 14.98 -10.64 4.55
CA LYS A 92 16.00 -11.70 4.62
C LYS A 92 16.28 -12.04 6.07
#